data_AF-A0AA95HCM9-F1
#
_entry.id   AF-A0AA95HCM9-F1
#
_cell.length_a   1.000
_cell.length_b   1.000
_cell.length_c   1.000
_cell.angle_alpha   90.00
_cell.angle_beta   90.00
_cell.angle_gamma   90.00
#
_symmetry.space_group_name_H-M   'P 1'
#
loop_
_entity.id
_entity.type
_entity.pdbx_description
1 polymer ?
#
loop_
_entity_poly.entity_id
_entity_poly.type
_entity_poly.pdbx_seq_one_letter_code
_entity_poly.pdbx_strand_id
1 'polypeptide(L)'
;MNSPKGYDAISASGCEVEIKATQADSVGFRSQPTHAIIIKILADGTFEEIFNGSGHLIWQQFAGKTLPSNGQFQISLTKLRKLNELVVSTDRLPRIAAEKSTIT
;
A
#
# COMPACT_ATOMS: atom_id res chain seq x y z
N MET A 1 16.96 -0.25 3.22
CA MET A 1 17.23 0.99 2.47
C MET A 1 15.99 1.85 2.55
N ASN A 2 16.07 3.06 3.11
CA ASN A 2 14.97 4.02 3.04
C ASN A 2 15.07 4.73 1.69
N SER A 3 14.01 4.69 0.88
CA SER A 3 13.91 5.54 -0.30
C SER A 3 13.89 7.01 0.16
N PRO A 4 14.87 7.86 -0.24
CA PRO A 4 14.94 9.26 0.21
C PRO A 4 13.75 10.12 -0.27
N LYS A 5 12.89 9.57 -1.14
CA LYS A 5 11.80 10.30 -1.80
C LYS A 5 10.40 10.02 -1.22
N GLY A 6 10.26 9.16 -0.23
CA GLY A 6 8.96 8.87 0.41
C GLY A 6 8.02 7.95 -0.38
N TYR A 7 8.51 7.34 -1.46
CA TYR A 7 7.81 6.32 -2.26
C TYR A 7 8.80 5.22 -2.67
N ASP A 8 8.30 4.04 -3.04
CA ASP A 8 9.10 2.86 -3.37
C ASP A 8 9.16 2.58 -4.87
N ALA A 9 8.15 3.01 -5.62
CA ALA A 9 8.08 2.82 -7.06
C ALA A 9 7.38 3.98 -7.77
N ILE A 10 7.56 4.04 -9.09
CA ILE A 10 6.75 4.86 -10.00
C ILE A 10 6.07 3.91 -10.98
N SER A 11 4.75 4.01 -11.09
CA SER A 11 3.97 3.23 -12.05
C SER A 11 4.21 3.69 -13.49
N ALA A 12 3.75 2.90 -14.48
CA ALA A 12 3.87 3.25 -15.89
C ALA A 12 3.20 4.58 -16.28
N SER A 13 2.19 5.03 -15.52
CA SER A 13 1.52 6.32 -15.70
C SER A 13 2.18 7.47 -14.94
N GLY A 14 3.33 7.24 -14.29
CA GLY A 14 4.05 8.25 -13.52
C GLY A 14 3.56 8.43 -12.07
N CYS A 15 2.60 7.64 -11.60
CA CYS A 15 2.13 7.71 -10.22
C CYS A 15 3.17 7.16 -9.24
N GLU A 16 3.51 7.93 -8.20
CA GLU A 16 4.37 7.52 -7.08
C GLU A 16 3.62 6.55 -6.16
N VAL A 17 4.26 5.43 -5.83
CA VAL A 17 3.65 4.33 -5.06
C VAL A 17 4.49 4.04 -3.83
N GLU A 18 3.87 4.11 -2.65
CA GLU A 18 4.43 3.56 -1.42
C GLU A 18 3.96 2.11 -1.25
N ILE A 19 4.90 1.19 -1.07
CA ILE A 19 4.64 -0.24 -0.95
C ILE A 19 4.99 -0.68 0.46
N LYS A 20 4.03 -1.25 1.19
CA LYS A 20 4.29 -1.83 2.51
C LYS A 20 4.00 -3.31 2.52
N ALA A 21 4.99 -4.08 2.93
CA ALA A 21 4.85 -5.49 3.24
C ALA A 21 4.94 -5.70 4.75
N THR A 22 4.06 -6.55 5.29
CA THR A 22 4.04 -6.83 6.74
C THR A 22 3.68 -8.28 7.00
N GLN A 23 4.26 -8.88 8.05
CA GLN A 23 3.74 -10.10 8.67
C GLN A 23 2.86 -9.78 9.91
N ALA A 24 2.76 -8.51 10.31
CA ALA A 24 1.94 -8.03 11.43
C ALA A 24 0.54 -7.61 10.95
N ASP A 25 -0.30 -7.13 11.88
CA ASP A 25 -1.71 -6.79 11.62
C ASP A 25 -1.96 -5.29 11.41
N SER A 26 -0.89 -4.51 11.30
CA SER A 26 -0.92 -3.09 10.96
C SER A 26 0.28 -2.67 10.12
N VAL A 27 0.15 -1.48 9.53
CA VAL A 27 1.23 -0.77 8.85
C VAL A 27 1.25 0.69 9.29
N GLY A 28 2.44 1.30 9.26
CA GLY A 28 2.68 2.68 9.67
C GLY A 28 3.01 3.61 8.51
N PHE A 29 2.44 4.81 8.51
CA PHE A 29 2.71 5.87 7.54
C PHE A 29 3.30 7.10 8.24
N ARG A 30 4.34 7.69 7.64
CA ARG A 30 4.95 8.95 8.11
C ARG A 30 4.37 10.18 7.42
N SER A 31 3.86 10.01 6.21
CA SER A 31 3.28 11.04 5.35
C SER A 31 2.16 10.43 4.52
N GLN A 32 1.32 11.29 3.92
CA GLN A 32 0.28 10.84 2.98
C GLN A 32 0.94 10.29 1.72
N PRO A 33 0.71 9.02 1.34
CA PRO A 33 1.14 8.53 0.04
C PRO A 33 0.23 9.05 -1.07
N THR A 34 0.76 9.17 -2.28
CA THR A 34 -0.05 9.40 -3.49
C THR A 34 -0.90 8.15 -3.75
N HIS A 35 -0.24 7.00 -3.90
CA HIS A 35 -0.86 5.68 -4.04
C HIS A 35 -0.19 4.70 -3.08
N ALA A 36 -0.96 3.75 -2.53
CA ALA A 36 -0.44 2.74 -1.62
C ALA A 36 -0.77 1.34 -2.11
N ILE A 37 0.23 0.45 -2.06
CA ILE A 37 0.04 -1.00 -2.18
C ILE A 37 0.47 -1.64 -0.86
N ILE A 38 -0.45 -2.34 -0.20
CA ILE A 38 -0.20 -3.00 1.08
C ILE A 38 -0.39 -4.50 0.90
N ILE A 39 0.63 -5.28 1.27
CA ILE A 39 0.60 -6.74 1.24
C ILE A 39 0.84 -7.34 2.63
N LYS A 40 0.07 -8.40 2.95
CA LYS A 40 0.32 -9.27 4.10
C LYS A 40 1.14 -10.46 3.62
N ILE A 41 2.32 -10.67 4.20
CA ILE A 41 3.08 -11.90 4.05
C ILE A 41 2.53 -12.90 5.06
N LEU A 42 2.10 -14.06 4.57
CA LEU A 42 1.55 -15.15 5.37
C LEU A 42 2.67 -16.05 5.92
N ALA A 43 2.32 -16.91 6.87
CA ALA A 43 3.29 -17.79 7.55
C ALA A 43 3.95 -18.81 6.61
N ASP A 44 3.25 -19.20 5.54
CA ASP A 44 3.75 -20.11 4.50
C ASP A 44 4.61 -19.38 3.43
N GLY A 45 4.86 -18.08 3.61
CA GLY A 45 5.63 -17.28 2.66
C GLY A 45 4.82 -16.79 1.44
N THR A 46 3.54 -17.17 1.32
CA THR A 46 2.64 -16.55 0.34
C THR A 46 2.26 -15.14 0.77
N PHE A 47 1.59 -14.39 -0.10
CA PHE A 47 1.14 -13.04 0.24
C PHE A 47 -0.26 -12.76 -0.27
N GLU A 48 -0.89 -11.81 0.40
CA GLU A 48 -2.21 -11.29 0.06
C GLU A 48 -2.14 -9.77 -0.14
N GLU A 49 -2.77 -9.27 -1.21
CA GLU A 49 -2.99 -7.83 -1.39
C GLU A 49 -4.12 -7.36 -0.47
N ILE A 50 -3.79 -6.45 0.45
CA ILE A 50 -4.73 -5.91 1.44
C ILE A 50 -5.35 -4.59 0.94
N PHE A 51 -4.56 -3.78 0.25
CA PHE A 51 -4.99 -2.49 -0.28
C PHE A 51 -4.19 -2.13 -1.53
N ASN A 52 -4.86 -1.59 -2.55
CA ASN A 52 -4.24 -1.03 -3.74
C ASN A 52 -5.12 0.13 -4.22
N GLY A 53 -4.75 1.35 -3.86
CA GLY A 53 -5.57 2.53 -4.11
C GLY A 53 -4.93 3.84 -3.66
N SER A 54 -5.67 4.94 -3.79
CA SER A 54 -5.22 6.26 -3.37
C SER A 54 -4.86 6.28 -1.89
N GLY A 55 -3.69 6.85 -1.57
CA GLY A 55 -3.26 7.04 -0.19
C GLY A 55 -4.14 8.03 0.59
N HIS A 56 -4.94 8.85 -0.10
CA HIS A 56 -5.89 9.75 0.53
C HIS A 56 -6.94 9.02 1.37
N LEU A 57 -7.44 7.87 0.91
CA LEU A 57 -8.43 7.05 1.64
C LEU A 57 -7.89 6.59 3.00
N ILE A 58 -6.60 6.25 3.04
CA ILE A 58 -5.88 5.90 4.27
C ILE A 58 -5.69 7.15 5.14
N TRP A 59 -5.19 8.24 4.54
CA TRP A 59 -4.81 9.45 5.29
C TRP A 59 -5.99 10.14 5.97
N GLN A 60 -7.18 10.11 5.35
CA GLN A 60 -8.41 10.59 5.96
C GLN A 60 -8.72 9.92 7.31
N GLN A 61 -8.29 8.67 7.52
CA GLN A 61 -8.48 7.98 8.80
C GLN A 61 -7.65 8.58 9.94
N PHE A 62 -6.71 9.47 9.63
CA PHE A 62 -5.85 10.16 10.59
C PHE A 62 -6.24 11.62 10.81
N ALA A 63 -7.27 12.12 10.12
CA ALA A 63 -7.74 13.49 10.30
C ALA A 63 -8.08 13.76 11.78
N GLY A 64 -7.53 14.86 12.31
CA GLY A 64 -7.71 15.26 13.71
C GLY A 64 -6.97 14.40 14.74
N LYS A 65 -6.16 13.42 14.31
CA LYS A 65 -5.35 12.61 15.24
C LYS A 65 -3.98 13.25 15.47
N THR A 66 -3.52 13.20 16.71
CA THR A 66 -2.15 13.58 17.08
C THR A 66 -1.17 12.54 16.56
N LEU A 67 -0.06 12.98 15.98
CA LEU A 67 1.02 12.10 15.54
C LEU A 67 1.57 11.31 16.76
N PRO A 68 1.58 9.97 16.73
CA PRO A 68 2.12 9.19 17.83
C PRO A 68 3.63 9.42 18.04
N SER A 69 4.13 9.10 19.23
CA SER A 69 5.54 9.31 19.61
C SER A 69 6.55 8.56 18.73
N ASN A 70 6.13 7.47 18.09
CA ASN A 70 6.95 6.73 17.11
C ASN A 70 7.04 7.42 15.74
N GLY A 71 6.37 8.58 15.58
CA GLY A 71 6.35 9.38 14.37
C GLY A 71 5.61 8.73 13.19
N GLN A 72 4.70 7.78 13.46
CA GLN A 72 3.95 7.06 12.43
C GLN A 72 2.49 6.91 12.82
N PHE A 73 1.59 7.25 11.89
CA PHE A 73 0.20 6.86 11.99
C PHE A 73 0.04 5.39 11.63
N GLN A 74 -0.52 4.61 12.55
CA GLN A 74 -0.78 3.18 12.34
C GLN A 74 -2.21 2.96 11.85
N ILE A 75 -2.38 2.03 10.91
CA ILE A 75 -3.68 1.55 10.46
C ILE A 75 -3.68 0.02 10.41
N SER A 76 -4.75 -0.60 10.91
CA SER A 76 -4.88 -2.06 10.92
C SER A 76 -5.23 -2.60 9.53
N LEU A 77 -4.83 -3.84 9.26
CA LEU A 77 -5.17 -4.52 8.01
C LEU A 77 -6.69 -4.70 7.86
N THR A 78 -7.42 -4.97 8.95
CA THR A 78 -8.89 -5.05 8.93
C THR A 78 -9.53 -3.76 8.43
N LYS A 79 -9.02 -2.59 8.85
CA LYS A 79 -9.51 -1.30 8.37
C LYS A 79 -9.13 -1.06 6.91
N LEU A 80 -7.90 -1.43 6.52
CA LEU A 80 -7.46 -1.34 5.13
C LEU A 80 -8.31 -2.18 4.18
N ARG A 81 -8.70 -3.41 4.56
CA ARG A 81 -9.61 -4.24 3.76
C ARG A 81 -10.94 -3.54 3.49
N LYS A 82 -11.53 -2.92 4.52
CA LYS A 82 -12.77 -2.13 4.38
C LYS A 82 -12.59 -0.91 3.47
N LEU A 83 -11.43 -0.26 3.52
CA LEU A 83 -11.12 0.83 2.59
C LEU A 83 -10.91 0.32 1.16
N ASN A 84 -10.32 -0.88 1.02
CA ASN A 84 -10.05 -1.52 -0.26
C ASN A 84 -11.34 -1.88 -1.03
N GLU A 85 -12.42 -2.16 -0.31
CA GLU A 85 -13.78 -2.35 -0.88
C GLU A 85 -14.32 -1.06 -1.54
N LEU A 86 -13.82 0.12 -1.15
CA LEU A 86 -14.20 1.41 -1.73
C LEU A 86 -13.38 1.78 -2.96
N VAL A 87 -12.32 1.03 -3.28
CA VAL A 87 -11.45 1.33 -4.42
C VAL A 87 -12.04 0.72 -5.67
N VAL A 88 -12.47 1.57 -6.59
CA VAL A 88 -12.95 1.14 -7.92
C VAL A 88 -11.82 0.50 -8.72
N SER A 89 -12.16 -0.45 -9.58
CA SER A 89 -11.16 -1.23 -10.32
C SER A 89 -10.24 -0.38 -11.20
N THR A 90 -10.73 0.74 -11.73
CA THR A 90 -9.96 1.68 -12.56
C THR A 90 -8.91 2.46 -11.79
N ASP A 91 -9.08 2.59 -10.47
CA ASP A 91 -8.14 3.32 -9.61
C ASP A 91 -7.03 2.40 -9.09
N ARG A 92 -7.15 1.08 -9.28
CA ARG A 92 -6.13 0.11 -8.89
C ARG A 92 -4.99 0.10 -9.89
N LEU A 93 -3.76 -0.02 -9.39
CA LEU A 93 -2.63 -0.33 -10.26
C LEU A 93 -2.74 -1.79 -10.75
N PRO A 94 -2.66 -2.03 -12.07
CA PRO A 94 -2.88 -3.35 -12.64
C PRO A 94 -1.74 -4.31 -12.28
N ARG A 95 -2.09 -5.59 -12.10
CA ARG A 95 -1.09 -6.65 -12.02
C ARG A 95 -0.53 -6.90 -13.42
N ILE A 96 0.78 -6.74 -13.57
CA ILE A 96 1.48 -7.15 -14.79
C ILE A 96 1.58 -8.66 -14.74
N ALA A 97 0.90 -9.37 -15.65
CA ALA A 97 1.19 -10.77 -15.87
C ALA A 97 2.63 -10.87 -16.37
N ALA A 98 3.46 -11.73 -15.75
CA ALA A 98 4.76 -12.04 -16.33
C ALA A 98 4.52 -12.47 -17.78
N GLU A 99 5.13 -11.77 -18.74
CA GLU A 99 5.17 -12.26 -20.12
C GLU A 99 5.65 -13.71 -20.06
N LYS A 100 4.83 -14.63 -20.59
CA LYS A 100 5.33 -15.98 -20.83
C LYS A 100 6.48 -15.82 -21.81
N SER A 101 7.72 -15.99 -21.34
CA SER A 101 8.86 -16.17 -22.22
C SER A 101 8.53 -17.35 -23.14
N THR A 102 8.03 -17.03 -24.32
CA THR A 102 7.85 -18.00 -25.39
C THR A 102 9.23 -18.17 -25.99
N ILE A 103 10.01 -19.07 -25.38
CA ILE A 103 11.25 -19.55 -26.00
C ILE A 103 10.79 -20.54 -27.06
N THR A 104 10.90 -20.13 -28.34
CA THR A 104 10.96 -21.05 -29.49
C THR A 104 12.41 -21.37 -29.77
#